data_AF-A0A518H3G3-F1
#
_entry.id   AF-A0A518H3G3-F1
#
_cell.length_a   1.000
_cell.length_b   1.000
_cell.length_c   1.000
_cell.angle_alpha   90.00
_cell.angle_beta   90.00
_cell.angle_gamma   90.00
#
_symmetry.space_group_name_H-M   'P 1'
#
loop_
_entity.id
_entity.type
_entity.pdbx_description
1 polymer ?
#
loop_
_entity_poly.entity_id
_entity_poly.type
_entity_poly.pdbx_seq_one_letter_code
_entity_poly.pdbx_strand_id
1 'polypeptide(L)'
;MDLEELIALAESERAGRLPVEVRVCLAASCLGSGAGGVRDAIAGAIADRGLAGRVRLREVGCLRLCSEGPLVQVDSEGADPALYAKVDARLAPVIASAASGDPAEGIRLVDLGSPFFALQRPIVLENTGVVEPERIESSLAAGAYRSLHHALHELGPEGMIAEVTRSGLRGRGGAGYPTGLKWATVAKMPPGPKYVVCNADEGDPGAFMDRSVMESDPHRVLEGMAIAALAVGADRGYIYVRGEYPLAIARLDTAIRQARRLGLLGSMIFDSPFNFRVDLRIGAGAFVCGEETALMQSIEGRRGQPRPRPPYPAESGLWGCPTLINNVETFANIPAIIREGSDWFSAIGTEGSKGTKVFALAGKVRNSGLVEVPMGLPLRTIVDQIGGGAPEGSTTKAVQTGGPSGGCIPSGLFDTPVEYEALKALGSIMGSGGMIVMDQDDDMVGIARFFMKFCMDESCGKCVPCRAGTVQLYRMLDRIERGVAPAGELGRLEALCDLVKHASLCGLGQAAPNPVLSTLRFFRHEYESRLVSPDGDGARAPTPR
;
A
#
# COMPACT_ATOMS: atom_id res chain seq x y z
N MET A 1 23.71 16.52 -14.76
CA MET A 1 22.40 16.83 -14.19
C MET A 1 22.60 17.57 -12.92
N ASP A 2 22.78 18.86 -13.10
CA ASP A 2 22.66 19.84 -12.03
C ASP A 2 21.18 20.22 -11.84
N LEU A 3 20.91 21.17 -10.95
CA LEU A 3 19.56 21.66 -10.70
C LEU A 3 18.99 22.46 -11.89
N GLU A 4 19.82 23.21 -12.62
CA GLU A 4 19.38 24.06 -13.72
C GLU A 4 18.88 23.21 -14.89
N GLU A 5 19.62 22.16 -15.25
CA GLU A 5 19.23 21.15 -16.24
C GLU A 5 17.92 20.45 -15.85
N LEU A 6 17.77 20.09 -14.58
CA LEU A 6 16.55 19.47 -14.05
C LEU A 6 15.34 20.42 -14.19
N ILE A 7 15.51 21.69 -13.81
CA ILE A 7 14.46 22.71 -13.92
C ILE A 7 14.10 22.94 -15.39
N ALA A 8 15.08 23.05 -16.27
CA ALA A 8 14.86 23.26 -17.70
C ALA A 8 14.07 22.10 -18.34
N LEU A 9 14.37 20.85 -17.99
CA LEU A 9 13.59 19.69 -18.44
C LEU A 9 12.15 19.71 -17.92
N ALA A 10 11.96 20.05 -16.64
CA ALA A 10 10.64 20.18 -16.03
C ALA A 10 9.81 21.30 -16.70
N GLU A 11 10.42 22.44 -17.00
CA GLU A 11 9.78 23.56 -17.69
C GLU A 11 9.46 23.23 -19.15
N SER A 12 10.37 22.53 -19.85
CA SER A 12 10.12 22.06 -21.22
C SER A 12 8.93 21.12 -21.30
N GLU A 13 8.82 20.16 -20.37
CA GLU A 13 7.67 19.25 -20.31
C GLU A 13 6.36 19.99 -19.98
N ARG A 14 6.39 21.01 -19.10
CA ARG A 14 5.23 21.86 -18.80
C ARG A 14 4.82 22.73 -20.00
N ALA A 15 5.80 23.27 -20.74
CA ALA A 15 5.56 24.07 -21.93
C ALA A 15 4.97 23.25 -23.09
N GLY A 16 5.23 21.94 -23.11
CA GLY A 16 4.63 20.99 -24.06
C GLY A 16 3.20 20.55 -23.72
N ARG A 17 2.53 21.19 -22.76
CA ARG A 17 1.11 20.92 -22.47
C ARG A 17 0.22 21.44 -23.59
N LEU A 18 -0.80 20.66 -23.93
CA LEU A 18 -1.86 21.06 -24.84
C LEU A 18 -3.07 21.58 -24.04
N PRO A 19 -3.98 22.35 -24.67
CA PRO A 19 -5.15 22.91 -23.98
C PRO A 19 -6.06 21.86 -23.33
N VAL A 20 -6.00 20.62 -23.81
CA VAL A 20 -6.79 19.51 -23.25
C VAL A 20 -5.88 18.30 -23.03
N GLU A 21 -5.94 17.71 -21.83
CA GLU A 21 -5.32 16.42 -21.51
C GLU A 21 -6.40 15.36 -21.28
N VAL A 22 -6.28 14.24 -21.99
CA VAL A 22 -7.08 13.03 -21.72
C VAL A 22 -6.17 12.03 -21.02
N ARG A 23 -6.46 11.73 -19.75
CA ARG A 23 -5.66 10.84 -18.91
C ARG A 23 -6.37 9.51 -18.73
N VAL A 24 -5.76 8.43 -19.21
CA VAL A 24 -6.32 7.08 -19.08
C VAL A 24 -5.59 6.34 -17.97
N CYS A 25 -6.34 5.84 -16.99
CA CYS A 25 -5.79 5.05 -15.88
C CYS A 25 -5.30 3.69 -16.39
N LEU A 26 -3.99 3.47 -16.37
CA LEU A 26 -3.32 2.21 -16.72
C LEU A 26 -2.62 1.59 -15.49
N ALA A 27 -3.23 1.72 -14.31
CA ALA A 27 -2.88 0.89 -13.16
C ALA A 27 -3.47 -0.52 -13.31
N ALA A 28 -2.94 -1.49 -12.57
CA ALA A 28 -3.31 -2.91 -12.70
C ALA A 28 -4.84 -3.16 -12.62
N SER A 29 -5.56 -2.41 -11.77
CA SER A 29 -7.02 -2.55 -11.63
C SER A 29 -7.79 -2.15 -12.90
N CYS A 30 -7.44 -1.02 -13.53
CA CYS A 30 -8.09 -0.58 -14.76
C CYS A 30 -7.64 -1.40 -15.97
N LEU A 31 -6.37 -1.81 -16.03
CA LEU A 31 -5.88 -2.74 -17.04
C LEU A 31 -6.63 -4.08 -16.99
N GLY A 32 -6.84 -4.63 -15.79
CA GLY A 32 -7.66 -5.84 -15.59
C GLY A 32 -9.11 -5.69 -16.08
N SER A 33 -9.63 -4.46 -16.14
CA SER A 33 -10.96 -4.14 -16.67
C SER A 33 -10.96 -3.68 -18.13
N GLY A 34 -9.85 -3.82 -18.86
CA GLY A 34 -9.78 -3.53 -20.30
C GLY A 34 -9.29 -2.14 -20.69
N ALA A 35 -8.67 -1.38 -19.78
CA ALA A 35 -8.22 0.01 -20.04
C ALA A 35 -7.24 0.15 -21.22
N GLY A 36 -6.45 -0.88 -21.54
CA GLY A 36 -5.56 -0.86 -22.70
C GLY A 36 -6.32 -0.65 -24.03
N GLY A 37 -7.41 -1.40 -24.22
CA GLY A 37 -8.27 -1.24 -25.40
C GLY A 37 -9.01 0.10 -25.41
N VAL A 38 -9.37 0.62 -24.24
CA VAL A 38 -9.97 1.97 -24.09
C VAL A 38 -8.98 3.05 -24.54
N ARG A 39 -7.72 2.96 -24.09
CA ARG A 39 -6.64 3.87 -24.50
C ARG A 39 -6.44 3.85 -26.01
N ASP A 40 -6.38 2.67 -26.63
CA ASP A 40 -6.22 2.53 -28.08
C ASP A 40 -7.38 3.15 -28.86
N ALA A 41 -8.61 2.88 -28.43
CA ALA A 41 -9.80 3.41 -29.06
C ALA A 41 -9.88 4.95 -28.94
N ILE A 42 -9.51 5.51 -27.79
CA ILE A 42 -9.45 6.97 -27.59
C ILE A 42 -8.38 7.60 -28.48
N ALA A 43 -7.20 6.99 -28.59
CA ALA A 43 -6.16 7.47 -29.49
C ALA A 43 -6.65 7.53 -30.95
N GLY A 44 -7.33 6.48 -31.41
CA GLY A 44 -7.98 6.45 -32.72
C GLY A 44 -9.03 7.56 -32.89
N ALA A 45 -9.93 7.70 -31.91
CA ALA A 45 -10.99 8.71 -31.96
C ALA A 45 -10.46 10.17 -31.97
N ILE A 46 -9.37 10.44 -31.25
CA ILE A 46 -8.67 11.74 -31.28
C ILE A 46 -8.08 12.01 -32.67
N ALA A 47 -7.47 10.99 -33.29
CA ALA A 47 -6.88 11.10 -34.62
C ALA A 47 -7.95 11.31 -35.70
N ASP A 48 -9.03 10.52 -35.68
CA ASP A 48 -10.14 10.60 -36.64
C ASP A 48 -10.85 11.96 -36.62
N ARG A 49 -10.88 12.63 -35.46
CA ARG A 49 -11.44 13.98 -35.29
C ARG A 49 -10.43 15.11 -35.57
N GLY A 50 -9.18 14.79 -35.91
CA GLY A 50 -8.14 15.80 -36.16
C GLY A 50 -7.73 16.60 -34.92
N LEU A 51 -7.86 16.01 -33.72
CA LEU A 51 -7.63 16.69 -32.44
C LEU A 51 -6.19 16.60 -31.92
N ALA A 52 -5.28 15.92 -32.63
CA ALA A 52 -3.92 15.62 -32.15
C ALA A 52 -3.06 16.85 -31.79
N GLY A 53 -3.36 18.04 -32.35
CA GLY A 53 -2.68 19.30 -32.02
C GLY A 53 -3.28 20.07 -30.83
N ARG A 54 -4.42 19.63 -30.29
CA ARG A 54 -5.15 20.28 -29.20
C ARG A 54 -5.35 19.38 -27.98
N VAL A 55 -5.40 18.06 -28.20
CA VAL A 55 -5.65 17.06 -27.15
C VAL A 55 -4.42 16.19 -26.99
N ARG A 56 -3.87 16.14 -25.77
CA ARG A 56 -2.80 15.22 -25.40
C ARG A 56 -3.38 14.01 -24.68
N LEU A 57 -3.20 12.82 -25.24
CA LEU A 57 -3.48 11.57 -24.55
C LEU A 57 -2.32 11.22 -23.61
N ARG A 58 -2.60 10.94 -22.34
CA ARG A 58 -1.61 10.59 -21.33
C ARG A 58 -1.96 9.28 -20.66
N GLU A 59 -0.94 8.44 -20.51
CA GLU A 59 -1.04 7.15 -19.83
C GLU A 59 -0.63 7.31 -18.37
N VAL A 60 -1.60 7.34 -17.46
CA VAL A 60 -1.35 7.66 -16.04
C VAL A 60 -1.50 6.43 -15.14
N GLY A 61 -1.00 6.57 -13.91
CA GLY A 61 -1.23 5.61 -12.84
C GLY A 61 -2.69 5.55 -12.37
N CYS A 62 -2.89 5.09 -11.13
CA CYS A 62 -4.22 4.88 -10.57
C CYS A 62 -5.04 6.19 -10.50
N LEU A 63 -6.35 6.15 -10.74
CA LEU A 63 -7.28 7.26 -10.46
C LEU A 63 -8.11 7.02 -9.19
N ARG A 64 -7.61 6.13 -8.31
CA ARG A 64 -8.09 5.79 -6.96
C ARG A 64 -9.42 5.04 -6.87
N LEU A 65 -10.47 5.43 -7.58
CA LEU A 65 -11.81 4.82 -7.49
C LEU A 65 -11.92 3.51 -8.31
N CYS A 66 -11.24 2.46 -7.85
CA CYS A 66 -11.13 1.20 -8.59
C CYS A 66 -12.47 0.51 -8.90
N SER A 67 -13.51 0.67 -8.06
CA SER A 67 -14.84 0.10 -8.31
C SER A 67 -15.47 0.63 -9.60
N GLU A 68 -15.02 1.77 -10.10
CA GLU A 68 -15.56 2.46 -11.27
C GLU A 68 -14.68 2.36 -12.52
N GLY A 69 -13.60 1.58 -12.47
CA GLY A 69 -12.71 1.36 -13.61
C GLY A 69 -13.36 0.65 -14.81
N PRO A 70 -12.84 0.84 -16.05
CA PRO A 70 -11.78 1.77 -16.43
C PRO A 70 -12.15 3.25 -16.26
N LEU A 71 -11.20 4.05 -15.78
CA LEU A 71 -11.35 5.48 -15.52
C LEU A 71 -10.60 6.31 -16.56
N VAL A 72 -11.24 7.37 -17.04
CA VAL A 72 -10.65 8.35 -17.96
C VAL A 72 -10.96 9.75 -17.45
N GLN A 73 -9.94 10.57 -17.27
CA GLN A 73 -10.10 11.97 -16.88
C GLN A 73 -9.85 12.88 -18.09
N VAL A 74 -10.68 13.90 -18.27
CA VAL A 74 -10.50 14.95 -19.28
C VAL A 74 -10.29 16.27 -18.55
N ASP A 75 -9.10 16.83 -18.69
CA ASP A 75 -8.71 18.11 -18.13
C ASP A 75 -8.65 19.13 -19.26
N SER A 76 -9.58 20.10 -19.26
CA SER A 76 -9.59 21.18 -20.23
C SER A 76 -9.14 22.48 -19.57
N GLU A 77 -8.31 23.26 -20.27
CA GLU A 77 -7.87 24.56 -19.80
C GLU A 77 -9.06 25.47 -19.48
N GLY A 78 -9.10 26.01 -18.25
CA GLY A 78 -10.17 26.89 -17.80
C GLY A 78 -11.47 26.21 -17.37
N ALA A 79 -11.51 24.87 -17.29
CA ALA A 79 -12.65 24.10 -16.80
C ALA A 79 -12.26 23.15 -15.66
N ASP A 80 -13.25 22.75 -14.86
CA ASP A 80 -13.07 21.73 -13.85
C ASP A 80 -12.78 20.36 -14.51
N PRO A 81 -11.91 19.53 -13.90
CA PRO A 81 -11.59 18.21 -14.42
C PRO A 81 -12.82 17.29 -14.46
N ALA A 82 -13.02 16.58 -15.56
CA ALA A 82 -14.12 15.64 -15.73
C ALA A 82 -13.63 14.19 -15.66
N LEU A 83 -14.05 13.45 -14.64
CA LEU A 83 -13.70 12.04 -14.46
C LEU A 83 -14.84 11.13 -14.94
N TYR A 84 -14.57 10.31 -15.94
CA TYR A 84 -15.52 9.36 -16.52
C TYR A 84 -15.26 7.94 -16.00
N ALA A 85 -16.34 7.26 -15.63
CA ALA A 85 -16.36 5.91 -15.09
C ALA A 85 -16.89 4.88 -16.08
N LYS A 86 -16.51 3.62 -15.86
CA LYS A 86 -16.95 2.46 -16.65
C LYS A 86 -16.73 2.67 -18.15
N VAL A 87 -15.63 3.32 -18.50
CA VAL A 87 -15.33 3.64 -19.89
C VAL A 87 -14.95 2.36 -20.61
N ASP A 88 -15.65 2.04 -21.68
CA ASP A 88 -15.30 0.96 -22.60
C ASP A 88 -14.87 1.53 -23.96
N ALA A 89 -14.29 0.70 -24.83
CA ALA A 89 -13.75 1.13 -26.11
C ALA A 89 -14.78 1.79 -27.04
N ARG A 90 -16.08 1.45 -26.90
CA ARG A 90 -17.16 2.02 -27.73
C ARG A 90 -17.48 3.46 -27.33
N LEU A 91 -17.11 3.87 -26.12
CA LEU A 91 -17.27 5.23 -25.61
C LEU A 91 -16.11 6.16 -25.99
N ALA A 92 -15.09 5.66 -26.69
CA ALA A 92 -13.97 6.49 -27.14
C ALA A 92 -14.38 7.71 -27.97
N PRO A 93 -15.34 7.63 -28.93
CA PRO A 93 -15.83 8.81 -29.64
C PRO A 93 -16.51 9.85 -28.73
N VAL A 94 -17.13 9.40 -27.63
CA VAL A 94 -17.77 10.27 -26.64
C VAL A 94 -16.71 11.01 -25.82
N ILE A 95 -15.66 10.32 -25.39
CA ILE A 95 -14.50 10.93 -24.71
C ILE A 95 -13.82 11.96 -25.62
N ALA A 96 -13.62 11.62 -26.90
CA ALA A 96 -13.05 12.56 -27.86
C ALA A 96 -13.95 13.80 -28.08
N SER A 97 -15.27 13.65 -27.91
CA SER A 97 -16.24 14.76 -27.90
C SER A 97 -16.12 15.62 -26.65
N ALA A 98 -16.01 15.00 -25.47
CA ALA A 98 -15.72 15.74 -24.24
C ALA A 98 -14.46 16.59 -24.39
N ALA A 99 -13.40 16.00 -24.97
CA ALA A 99 -12.12 16.67 -25.18
C ALA A 99 -12.18 17.83 -26.20
N SER A 100 -13.18 17.88 -27.09
CA SER A 100 -13.41 19.04 -27.97
C SER A 100 -14.23 20.16 -27.32
N GLY A 101 -14.83 19.90 -26.16
CA GLY A 101 -15.77 20.79 -25.45
C GLY A 101 -17.24 20.50 -25.75
N ASP A 102 -17.55 19.40 -26.43
CA ASP A 102 -18.91 19.00 -26.76
C ASP A 102 -19.52 18.14 -25.62
N PRO A 103 -20.86 18.09 -25.48
CA PRO A 103 -21.52 17.24 -24.50
C PRO A 103 -21.15 15.76 -24.64
N ALA A 104 -20.78 15.14 -23.52
CA ALA A 104 -20.51 13.71 -23.43
C ALA A 104 -21.75 12.98 -22.91
N GLU A 105 -22.65 12.61 -23.82
CA GLU A 105 -23.88 11.88 -23.48
C GLU A 105 -23.64 10.37 -23.33
N GLY A 106 -24.41 9.72 -22.47
CA GLY A 106 -24.40 8.26 -22.31
C GLY A 106 -23.17 7.69 -21.59
N ILE A 107 -22.31 8.54 -21.03
CA ILE A 107 -21.18 8.14 -20.20
C ILE A 107 -21.37 8.61 -18.75
N ARG A 108 -20.95 7.79 -17.79
CA ARG A 108 -21.10 8.12 -16.37
C ARG A 108 -20.00 9.08 -15.94
N LEU A 109 -20.39 10.27 -15.52
CA LEU A 109 -19.51 11.22 -14.84
C LEU A 109 -19.43 10.89 -13.35
N VAL A 110 -18.21 10.95 -12.80
CA VAL A 110 -17.94 10.78 -11.38
C VAL A 110 -17.95 12.14 -10.70
N ASP A 111 -18.66 12.23 -9.58
CA ASP A 111 -18.66 13.41 -8.73
C ASP A 111 -17.34 13.49 -7.94
N LEU A 112 -16.47 14.42 -8.35
CA LEU A 112 -15.21 14.72 -7.66
C LEU A 112 -15.42 15.46 -6.32
N GLY A 113 -16.61 16.00 -6.07
CA GLY A 113 -17.02 16.53 -4.77
C GLY A 113 -17.55 15.47 -3.81
N SER A 114 -17.70 14.22 -4.26
CA SER A 114 -18.17 13.13 -3.42
C SER A 114 -17.25 12.88 -2.22
N PRO A 115 -17.78 12.32 -1.10
CA PRO A 115 -16.97 12.00 0.07
C PRO A 115 -15.74 11.14 -0.23
N PHE A 116 -15.80 10.32 -1.29
CA PHE A 116 -14.68 9.49 -1.72
C PHE A 116 -13.43 10.33 -2.02
N PHE A 117 -13.56 11.48 -2.69
CA PHE A 117 -12.44 12.35 -3.03
C PHE A 117 -12.25 13.48 -2.01
N ALA A 118 -13.35 14.11 -1.57
CA ALA A 118 -13.32 15.32 -0.76
C ALA A 118 -12.75 15.11 0.66
N LEU A 119 -12.87 13.90 1.22
CA LEU A 119 -12.37 13.58 2.56
C LEU A 119 -10.94 13.00 2.56
N GLN A 120 -10.31 12.90 1.40
CA GLN A 120 -8.92 12.44 1.30
C GLN A 120 -7.93 13.60 1.42
N ARG A 121 -6.74 13.30 1.93
CA ARG A 121 -5.59 14.22 1.94
C ARG A 121 -4.40 13.51 1.29
N PRO A 122 -4.30 13.54 -0.05
CA PRO A 122 -3.22 12.86 -0.74
C PRO A 122 -1.87 13.55 -0.47
N ILE A 123 -0.92 12.82 0.09
CA ILE A 123 0.49 13.21 0.22
C ILE A 123 1.32 12.21 -0.58
N VAL A 124 1.18 10.92 -0.27
CA VAL A 124 1.83 9.82 -1.01
C VAL A 124 1.21 9.66 -2.40
N LEU A 125 -0.11 9.82 -2.50
CA LEU A 125 -0.85 9.67 -3.75
C LEU A 125 -0.95 10.99 -4.55
N GLU A 126 -0.25 12.07 -4.18
CA GLU A 126 -0.42 13.40 -4.78
C GLU A 126 -0.22 13.41 -6.32
N ASN A 127 0.67 12.55 -6.82
CA ASN A 127 0.99 12.43 -8.25
C ASN A 127 0.21 11.31 -8.97
N THR A 128 -0.58 10.53 -8.23
CA THR A 128 -1.31 9.38 -8.77
C THR A 128 -2.43 9.88 -9.69
N GLY A 129 -2.40 9.45 -10.96
CA GLY A 129 -3.33 9.94 -11.99
C GLY A 129 -2.92 11.26 -12.65
N VAL A 130 -1.76 11.82 -12.28
CA VAL A 130 -1.23 13.09 -12.81
C VAL A 130 0.03 12.86 -13.65
N VAL A 131 0.94 12.01 -13.17
CA VAL A 131 2.20 11.72 -13.87
C VAL A 131 2.09 10.49 -14.76
N GLU A 132 2.86 10.49 -15.84
CA GLU A 132 3.06 9.33 -16.71
C GLU A 132 4.19 8.46 -16.11
N PRO A 133 3.90 7.27 -15.56
CA PRO A 133 4.85 6.53 -14.71
C PRO A 133 6.13 6.06 -15.42
N GLU A 134 6.09 5.99 -16.76
CA GLU A 134 7.20 5.53 -17.61
C GLU A 134 7.96 6.69 -18.27
N ARG A 135 7.64 7.94 -17.91
CA ARG A 135 8.29 9.15 -18.41
C ARG A 135 8.82 10.00 -17.27
N ILE A 136 10.12 9.93 -17.02
CA ILE A 136 10.79 10.70 -15.97
C ILE A 136 10.52 12.21 -16.09
N GLU A 137 10.43 12.76 -17.30
CA GLU A 137 10.13 14.17 -17.55
C GLU A 137 8.79 14.59 -16.92
N SER A 138 7.79 13.70 -16.96
CA SER A 138 6.51 13.93 -16.30
C SER A 138 6.65 14.01 -14.78
N SER A 139 7.51 13.18 -14.17
CA SER A 139 7.78 13.24 -12.73
C SER A 139 8.60 14.50 -12.37
N LEU A 140 9.57 14.90 -13.20
CA LEU A 140 10.33 16.14 -13.01
C LEU A 140 9.42 17.38 -13.10
N ALA A 141 8.48 17.39 -14.04
CA ALA A 141 7.46 18.42 -14.16
C ALA A 141 6.55 18.51 -12.92
N ALA A 142 6.35 17.38 -12.21
CA ALA A 142 5.66 17.32 -10.92
C ALA A 142 6.57 17.62 -9.72
N GLY A 143 7.85 17.94 -9.93
CA GLY A 143 8.79 18.35 -8.90
C GLY A 143 9.66 17.24 -8.31
N ALA A 144 9.67 16.04 -8.89
CA ALA A 144 10.53 14.95 -8.44
C ALA A 144 12.02 15.36 -8.45
N TYR A 145 12.77 14.82 -7.49
CA TYR A 145 14.21 15.03 -7.24
C TYR A 145 14.61 16.43 -6.75
N ARG A 146 13.69 17.39 -6.64
CA ARG A 146 13.96 18.69 -6.02
C ARG A 146 14.22 18.56 -4.52
N SER A 147 13.50 17.66 -3.84
CA SER A 147 13.72 17.41 -2.42
C SER A 147 15.06 16.71 -2.19
N LEU A 148 15.48 15.82 -3.09
CA LEU A 148 16.83 15.24 -3.04
C LEU A 148 17.91 16.32 -3.18
N HIS A 149 17.78 17.24 -4.13
CA HIS A 149 18.73 18.35 -4.27
C HIS A 149 18.79 19.20 -3.00
N HIS A 150 17.62 19.64 -2.48
CA HIS A 150 17.53 20.42 -1.25
C HIS A 150 18.17 19.69 -0.06
N ALA A 151 17.84 18.41 0.12
CA ALA A 151 18.42 17.58 1.18
C ALA A 151 19.94 17.48 1.09
N LEU A 152 20.47 17.41 -0.13
CA LEU A 152 21.89 17.26 -0.39
C LEU A 152 22.69 18.53 -0.10
N HIS A 153 22.20 19.69 -0.54
CA HIS A 153 22.95 20.94 -0.47
C HIS A 153 22.62 21.81 0.75
N GLU A 154 21.42 21.68 1.33
CA GLU A 154 20.95 22.57 2.40
C GLU A 154 20.80 21.90 3.76
N LEU A 155 20.42 20.61 3.80
CA LEU A 155 20.17 19.91 5.08
C LEU A 155 21.37 19.08 5.56
N GLY A 156 21.96 18.29 4.66
CA GLY A 156 22.99 17.30 5.00
C GLY A 156 22.46 16.13 5.86
N PRO A 157 23.30 15.09 6.11
CA PRO A 157 22.88 13.84 6.75
C PRO A 157 22.14 13.99 8.08
N GLU A 158 22.69 14.78 9.00
CA GLU A 158 22.11 14.99 10.32
C GLU A 158 20.79 15.78 10.25
N GLY A 159 20.72 16.79 9.38
CA GLY A 159 19.51 17.59 9.15
C GLY A 159 18.36 16.75 8.61
N MET A 160 18.63 15.85 7.65
CA MET A 160 17.61 14.91 7.14
C MET A 160 17.07 13.99 8.24
N ILE A 161 17.95 13.42 9.07
CA ILE A 161 17.53 12.55 10.18
C ILE A 161 16.70 13.34 11.20
N ALA A 162 17.11 14.57 11.53
CA ALA A 162 16.39 15.44 12.43
C ALA A 162 14.98 15.75 11.89
N GLU A 163 14.86 16.05 10.60
CA GLU A 163 13.58 16.43 10.00
C GLU A 163 12.62 15.25 9.91
N VAL A 164 13.11 14.06 9.53
CA VAL A 164 12.29 12.83 9.58
C VAL A 164 11.92 12.47 11.01
N THR A 165 12.80 12.70 11.98
CA THR A 165 12.50 12.46 13.41
C THR A 165 11.41 13.40 13.92
N ARG A 166 11.56 14.71 13.67
CA ARG A 166 10.60 15.74 14.08
C ARG A 166 9.25 15.59 13.40
N SER A 167 9.22 15.06 12.16
CA SER A 167 7.95 14.80 11.46
C SER A 167 7.06 13.81 12.20
N GLY A 168 7.66 12.94 13.04
CA GLY A 168 6.96 11.85 13.70
C GLY A 168 6.53 10.72 12.76
N LEU A 169 7.12 10.64 11.54
CA LEU A 169 6.83 9.56 10.60
C LEU A 169 7.13 8.19 11.23
N ARG A 170 6.10 7.35 11.31
CA ARG A 170 6.19 5.95 11.71
C ARG A 170 6.17 5.05 10.47
N GLY A 171 6.88 3.93 10.53
CA GLY A 171 6.96 2.99 9.41
C GLY A 171 5.59 2.50 8.97
N ARG A 172 5.31 2.63 7.67
CA ARG A 172 4.00 2.33 7.05
C ARG A 172 3.76 0.88 6.68
N GLY A 173 4.77 0.01 6.82
CA GLY A 173 4.63 -1.45 6.66
C GLY A 173 3.96 -2.19 7.83
N GLY A 174 3.22 -1.48 8.71
CA GLY A 174 2.40 -2.08 9.76
C GLY A 174 2.90 -1.95 11.20
N ALA A 175 4.19 -2.18 11.46
CA ALA A 175 4.71 -2.16 12.84
C ALA A 175 4.74 -0.76 13.50
N GLY A 176 4.71 0.31 12.69
CA GLY A 176 4.69 1.68 13.21
C GLY A 176 5.94 2.08 13.99
N TYR A 177 7.11 1.53 13.67
CA TYR A 177 8.37 1.92 14.33
C TYR A 177 8.79 3.35 13.90
N PRO A 178 9.28 4.22 14.80
CA PRO A 178 9.71 5.57 14.44
C PRO A 178 10.81 5.58 13.38
N THR A 179 10.56 6.20 12.23
CA THR A 179 11.45 6.13 11.06
C THR A 179 12.77 6.86 11.32
N GLY A 180 12.70 8.06 11.90
CA GLY A 180 13.88 8.86 12.23
C GLY A 180 14.81 8.16 13.23
N LEU A 181 14.26 7.45 14.23
CA LEU A 181 15.07 6.64 15.13
C LEU A 181 15.78 5.50 14.39
N LYS A 182 15.08 4.82 13.47
CA LYS A 182 15.67 3.75 12.65
C LYS A 182 16.83 4.28 11.80
N TRP A 183 16.68 5.46 11.21
CA TRP A 183 17.71 6.13 10.42
C TRP A 183 18.90 6.51 11.30
N ALA A 184 18.65 7.13 12.45
CA ALA A 184 19.68 7.51 13.41
C ALA A 184 20.51 6.31 13.88
N THR A 185 19.88 5.15 14.11
CA THR A 185 20.61 3.93 14.50
C THR A 185 21.57 3.47 13.40
N VAL A 186 21.12 3.41 12.14
CA VAL A 186 21.99 3.00 11.01
C VAL A 186 23.10 4.02 10.76
N ALA A 187 22.78 5.31 10.84
CA ALA A 187 23.75 6.39 10.67
C ALA A 187 24.89 6.31 11.69
N LYS A 188 24.58 5.98 12.95
CA LYS A 188 25.55 5.84 14.05
C LYS A 188 26.44 4.59 13.97
N MET A 189 26.12 3.63 13.10
CA MET A 189 26.98 2.45 12.95
C MET A 189 28.36 2.81 12.38
N PRO A 190 29.42 2.06 12.74
CA PRO A 190 30.79 2.33 12.32
C PRO A 190 30.95 2.51 10.80
N PRO A 191 32.00 3.24 10.37
CA PRO A 191 32.31 3.38 8.94
C PRO A 191 32.44 2.02 8.26
N GLY A 192 31.92 1.93 7.05
CA GLY A 192 31.87 0.69 6.28
C GLY A 192 30.69 0.69 5.31
N PRO A 193 30.52 -0.39 4.54
CA PRO A 193 29.36 -0.55 3.67
C PRO A 193 28.06 -0.52 4.47
N LYS A 194 27.09 0.25 4.00
CA LYS A 194 25.72 0.33 4.54
C LYS A 194 24.74 0.17 3.38
N TYR A 195 23.56 -0.39 3.66
CA TYR A 195 22.56 -0.67 2.64
C TYR A 195 21.22 -0.03 2.97
N VAL A 196 20.49 0.38 1.93
CA VAL A 196 19.07 0.76 2.02
C VAL A 196 18.24 -0.29 1.32
N VAL A 197 17.12 -0.69 1.92
CA VAL A 197 16.21 -1.67 1.35
C VAL A 197 14.78 -1.14 1.40
N CYS A 198 14.15 -1.10 0.23
CA CYS A 198 12.72 -0.91 0.07
C CYS A 198 12.02 -2.27 0.07
N ASN A 199 11.21 -2.49 1.11
CA ASN A 199 10.34 -3.65 1.21
C ASN A 199 9.04 -3.38 0.45
N ALA A 200 8.91 -4.02 -0.70
CA ALA A 200 7.78 -3.97 -1.62
C ALA A 200 7.16 -5.36 -1.84
N ASP A 201 7.23 -6.24 -0.83
CA ASP A 201 6.69 -7.60 -0.91
C ASP A 201 5.16 -7.65 -0.70
N GLU A 202 4.53 -6.53 -0.31
CA GLU A 202 3.08 -6.30 -0.07
C GLU A 202 2.20 -7.54 -0.27
N GLY A 203 2.32 -8.49 0.65
CA GLY A 203 1.75 -9.83 0.49
C GLY A 203 0.37 -9.98 1.11
N ASP A 204 -0.10 -8.96 1.84
CA ASP A 204 -1.37 -9.01 2.56
C ASP A 204 -2.54 -9.11 1.57
N PRO A 205 -3.47 -10.07 1.72
CA PRO A 205 -4.69 -10.08 0.93
C PRO A 205 -5.48 -8.77 1.11
N GLY A 206 -5.93 -8.20 0.01
CA GLY A 206 -6.65 -6.91 -0.01
C GLY A 206 -5.75 -5.67 0.03
N ALA A 207 -4.42 -5.82 0.12
CA ALA A 207 -3.46 -4.73 0.04
C ALA A 207 -3.00 -4.49 -1.41
N PHE A 208 -3.00 -3.23 -1.83
CA PHE A 208 -2.44 -2.80 -3.13
C PHE A 208 -1.97 -1.33 -3.10
N MET A 209 -1.66 -0.79 -1.92
CA MET A 209 -1.24 0.59 -1.72
C MET A 209 0.17 0.79 -2.26
N ASP A 210 1.10 -0.05 -1.82
CA ASP A 210 2.50 0.00 -2.26
C ASP A 210 2.59 -0.29 -3.75
N ARG A 211 1.85 -1.31 -4.24
CA ARG A 211 1.72 -1.59 -5.67
C ARG A 211 1.35 -0.34 -6.44
N SER A 212 0.31 0.36 -5.99
CA SER A 212 -0.22 1.51 -6.70
C SER A 212 0.75 2.68 -6.71
N VAL A 213 1.52 2.88 -5.64
CA VAL A 213 2.60 3.89 -5.61
C VAL A 213 3.70 3.53 -6.61
N MET A 214 4.18 2.29 -6.62
CA MET A 214 5.22 1.86 -7.57
C MET A 214 4.76 1.88 -9.03
N GLU A 215 3.48 1.57 -9.27
CA GLU A 215 2.89 1.64 -10.61
C GLU A 215 2.60 3.08 -11.05
N SER A 216 2.33 4.01 -10.12
CA SER A 216 1.88 5.36 -10.48
C SER A 216 2.99 6.41 -10.43
N ASP A 217 3.91 6.31 -9.47
CA ASP A 217 5.01 7.27 -9.31
C ASP A 217 6.26 6.58 -8.74
N PRO A 218 6.94 5.73 -9.54
CA PRO A 218 8.14 5.02 -9.10
C PRO A 218 9.29 5.97 -8.72
N HIS A 219 9.37 7.15 -9.35
CA HIS A 219 10.42 8.14 -9.08
C HIS A 219 10.34 8.71 -7.67
N ARG A 220 9.14 8.90 -7.12
CA ARG A 220 8.95 9.29 -5.73
C ARG A 220 9.56 8.32 -4.73
N VAL A 221 9.44 7.02 -4.99
CA VAL A 221 10.05 5.97 -4.15
C VAL A 221 11.57 6.03 -4.26
N LEU A 222 12.10 6.16 -5.48
CA LEU A 222 13.54 6.28 -5.72
C LEU A 222 14.15 7.52 -5.07
N GLU A 223 13.47 8.67 -5.14
CA GLU A 223 13.89 9.90 -4.48
C GLU A 223 13.94 9.72 -2.96
N GLY A 224 12.89 9.17 -2.36
CA GLY A 224 12.86 8.89 -0.92
C GLY A 224 13.96 7.93 -0.48
N MET A 225 14.27 6.91 -1.29
CA MET A 225 15.40 6.00 -1.04
C MET A 225 16.75 6.71 -1.13
N ALA A 226 16.94 7.60 -2.11
CA ALA A 226 18.18 8.36 -2.28
C ALA A 226 18.43 9.31 -1.10
N ILE A 227 17.39 10.02 -0.63
CA ILE A 227 17.45 10.88 0.57
C ILE A 227 17.83 10.03 1.80
N ALA A 228 17.20 8.87 1.97
CA ALA A 228 17.51 7.98 3.08
C ALA A 228 18.95 7.44 3.03
N ALA A 229 19.43 7.07 1.83
CA ALA A 229 20.79 6.62 1.62
C ALA A 229 21.82 7.72 1.94
N LEU A 230 21.57 8.95 1.52
CA LEU A 230 22.40 10.09 1.87
C LEU A 230 22.43 10.31 3.39
N ALA A 231 21.26 10.23 4.04
CA ALA A 231 21.13 10.42 5.48
C ALA A 231 21.91 9.39 6.30
N VAL A 232 21.91 8.12 5.90
CA VAL A 232 22.58 7.04 6.65
C VAL A 232 24.00 6.74 6.19
N GLY A 233 24.43 7.31 5.06
CA GLY A 233 25.74 7.06 4.45
C GLY A 233 25.82 5.71 3.71
N ALA A 234 24.76 5.33 3.00
CA ALA A 234 24.71 4.14 2.16
C ALA A 234 24.92 4.49 0.68
N ASP A 235 25.64 3.64 -0.05
CA ASP A 235 25.91 3.81 -1.49
C ASP A 235 25.12 2.81 -2.36
N ARG A 236 24.46 1.82 -1.73
CA ARG A 236 23.73 0.75 -2.38
C ARG A 236 22.34 0.56 -1.79
N GLY A 237 21.37 0.45 -2.68
CA GLY A 237 19.96 0.25 -2.40
C GLY A 237 19.43 -1.01 -3.07
N TYR A 238 18.46 -1.67 -2.45
CA TYR A 238 17.68 -2.74 -3.07
C TYR A 238 16.19 -2.46 -2.95
N ILE A 239 15.45 -2.65 -4.04
CA ILE A 239 13.98 -2.75 -3.98
C ILE A 239 13.66 -4.23 -4.06
N TYR A 240 13.11 -4.79 -2.99
CA TYR A 240 12.61 -6.16 -2.99
C TYR A 240 11.12 -6.15 -3.29
N VAL A 241 10.76 -6.47 -4.53
CA VAL A 241 9.38 -6.44 -5.03
C VAL A 241 8.89 -7.86 -5.27
N ARG A 242 7.66 -8.16 -4.86
CA ARG A 242 7.07 -9.49 -5.07
C ARG A 242 6.90 -9.81 -6.57
N GLY A 243 7.06 -11.07 -6.94
CA GLY A 243 6.98 -11.53 -8.34
C GLY A 243 5.60 -11.37 -8.98
N GLU A 244 4.56 -11.24 -8.16
CA GLU A 244 3.17 -11.10 -8.58
C GLU A 244 2.82 -9.69 -9.07
N TYR A 245 3.76 -8.72 -9.02
CA TYR A 245 3.57 -7.35 -9.49
C TYR A 245 4.39 -7.05 -10.76
N PRO A 246 4.09 -7.70 -11.91
CA PRO A 246 4.87 -7.54 -13.14
C PRO A 246 4.88 -6.10 -13.67
N LEU A 247 3.77 -5.37 -13.52
CA LEU A 247 3.69 -3.98 -13.95
C LEU A 247 4.56 -3.06 -13.09
N ALA A 248 4.51 -3.20 -11.76
CA ALA A 248 5.38 -2.45 -10.86
C ALA A 248 6.86 -2.75 -11.13
N ILE A 249 7.21 -4.02 -11.37
CA ILE A 249 8.57 -4.45 -11.74
C ILE A 249 9.04 -3.72 -13.01
N ALA A 250 8.23 -3.74 -14.07
CA ALA A 250 8.57 -3.11 -15.35
C ALA A 250 8.73 -1.58 -15.25
N ARG A 251 7.84 -0.93 -14.50
CA ARG A 251 7.88 0.53 -14.28
C ARG A 251 9.05 0.94 -13.39
N LEU A 252 9.34 0.19 -12.33
CA LEU A 252 10.52 0.42 -11.48
C LEU A 252 11.82 0.24 -12.27
N ASP A 253 11.95 -0.81 -13.08
CA ASP A 253 13.13 -1.02 -13.92
C ASP A 253 13.34 0.17 -14.89
N THR A 254 12.27 0.61 -15.53
CA THR A 254 12.29 1.80 -16.42
C THR A 254 12.72 3.06 -15.66
N ALA A 255 12.12 3.32 -14.49
CA ALA A 255 12.43 4.47 -13.65
C ALA A 255 13.89 4.46 -13.15
N ILE A 256 14.42 3.29 -12.74
CA ILE A 256 15.82 3.13 -12.34
C ILE A 256 16.75 3.44 -13.52
N ARG A 257 16.44 2.93 -14.72
CA ARG A 257 17.23 3.20 -15.94
C ARG A 257 17.21 4.69 -16.31
N GLN A 258 16.05 5.33 -16.27
CA GLN A 258 15.90 6.75 -16.57
C GLN A 258 16.65 7.64 -15.57
N ALA A 259 16.49 7.38 -14.27
CA ALA A 259 17.18 8.14 -13.23
C ALA A 259 18.71 7.98 -13.31
N ARG A 260 19.20 6.77 -13.63
CA ARG A 260 20.64 6.53 -13.91
C ARG A 260 21.11 7.31 -15.13
N ARG A 261 20.35 7.30 -16.24
CA ARG A 261 20.69 8.01 -17.48
C ARG A 261 20.77 9.52 -17.27
N LEU A 262 19.88 10.06 -16.44
CA LEU A 262 19.87 11.48 -16.07
C LEU A 262 20.80 11.81 -14.90
N GLY A 263 21.63 10.89 -14.39
CA GLY A 263 22.55 11.20 -13.27
C GLY A 263 21.86 11.51 -11.92
N LEU A 264 20.57 11.20 -11.78
CA LEU A 264 19.80 11.33 -10.55
C LEU A 264 19.92 10.09 -9.65
N LEU A 265 20.49 9.01 -10.19
CA LEU A 265 21.02 7.85 -9.49
C LEU A 265 22.37 7.47 -10.11
N GLY A 266 23.17 6.72 -9.37
CA GLY A 266 24.49 6.26 -9.82
C GLY A 266 25.60 6.98 -9.07
N SER A 267 26.40 7.75 -9.80
CA SER A 267 27.59 8.39 -9.25
C SER A 267 27.55 9.90 -9.42
N MET A 268 28.11 10.61 -8.46
CA MET A 268 28.19 12.07 -8.42
C MET A 268 26.83 12.76 -8.62
N ILE A 269 25.83 12.34 -7.84
CA ILE A 269 24.46 12.87 -7.95
C ILE A 269 24.48 14.38 -7.63
N PHE A 270 23.93 15.21 -8.51
CA PHE A 270 23.99 16.68 -8.43
C PHE A 270 25.43 17.22 -8.26
N ASP A 271 26.40 16.65 -8.98
CA ASP A 271 27.83 17.03 -8.95
C ASP A 271 28.45 17.01 -7.54
N SER A 272 27.87 16.20 -6.66
CA SER A 272 28.31 16.01 -5.28
C SER A 272 29.16 14.74 -5.14
N PRO A 273 29.84 14.49 -4.00
CA PRO A 273 30.50 13.21 -3.77
C PRO A 273 29.52 12.04 -3.51
N PHE A 274 28.22 12.30 -3.44
CA PHE A 274 27.22 11.27 -3.13
C PHE A 274 27.00 10.32 -4.32
N ASN A 275 27.02 9.02 -4.01
CA ASN A 275 26.75 7.95 -4.95
C ASN A 275 25.64 7.08 -4.37
N PHE A 276 24.69 6.68 -5.21
CA PHE A 276 23.64 5.76 -4.79
C PHE A 276 23.15 4.91 -5.96
N ARG A 277 23.30 3.59 -5.84
CA ARG A 277 22.87 2.62 -6.85
C ARG A 277 21.74 1.78 -6.31
N VAL A 278 20.64 1.68 -7.04
CA VAL A 278 19.49 0.85 -6.67
C VAL A 278 19.37 -0.35 -7.60
N ASP A 279 19.31 -1.55 -7.05
CA ASP A 279 19.04 -2.77 -7.82
C ASP A 279 17.68 -3.38 -7.45
N LEU A 280 16.97 -3.87 -8.45
CA LEU A 280 15.67 -4.52 -8.29
C LEU A 280 15.87 -6.02 -7.99
N ARG A 281 15.22 -6.51 -6.93
CA ARG A 281 15.18 -7.93 -6.55
C ARG A 281 13.74 -8.43 -6.60
N ILE A 282 13.51 -9.44 -7.42
CA ILE A 282 12.17 -10.01 -7.62
C ILE A 282 11.99 -11.19 -6.67
N GLY A 283 10.96 -11.11 -5.83
CA GLY A 283 10.58 -12.16 -4.90
C GLY A 283 9.99 -13.39 -5.60
N ALA A 284 10.05 -14.54 -4.92
CA ALA A 284 9.64 -15.83 -5.46
C ALA A 284 8.30 -16.34 -4.86
N GLY A 285 7.38 -15.43 -4.52
CA GLY A 285 6.02 -15.77 -4.06
C GLY A 285 5.95 -16.35 -2.64
N ALA A 286 6.64 -15.74 -1.68
CA ALA A 286 6.63 -16.19 -0.28
C ALA A 286 6.31 -15.01 0.65
N PHE A 287 5.12 -15.00 1.25
CA PHE A 287 4.62 -13.90 2.11
C PHE A 287 5.56 -13.59 3.29
N VAL A 288 6.21 -14.62 3.83
CA VAL A 288 7.16 -14.46 4.93
C VAL A 288 8.34 -13.56 4.56
N CYS A 289 8.65 -13.38 3.26
CA CYS A 289 9.70 -12.47 2.80
C CYS A 289 9.33 -10.99 2.99
N GLY A 290 8.11 -10.66 3.37
CA GLY A 290 7.76 -9.34 3.87
C GLY A 290 8.34 -9.06 5.27
N GLU A 291 8.75 -10.09 6.01
CA GLU A 291 9.47 -9.94 7.28
C GLU A 291 10.93 -9.53 7.02
N GLU A 292 11.40 -8.49 7.73
CA GLU A 292 12.66 -7.79 7.42
C GLU A 292 13.90 -8.71 7.36
N THR A 293 13.99 -9.76 8.19
CA THR A 293 15.14 -10.66 8.20
C THR A 293 15.03 -11.78 7.15
N ALA A 294 13.82 -12.26 6.88
CA ALA A 294 13.55 -13.18 5.77
C ALA A 294 13.79 -12.51 4.41
N LEU A 295 13.37 -11.25 4.26
CA LEU A 295 13.62 -10.41 3.10
C LEU A 295 15.11 -10.36 2.77
N MET A 296 15.94 -10.06 3.79
CA MET A 296 17.39 -10.03 3.63
C MET A 296 17.96 -11.39 3.21
N GLN A 297 17.46 -12.51 3.76
CA GLN A 297 17.87 -13.84 3.29
C GLN A 297 17.58 -14.04 1.80
N SER A 298 16.40 -13.61 1.35
CA SER A 298 16.02 -13.71 -0.06
C SER A 298 16.94 -12.87 -0.96
N ILE A 299 17.25 -11.63 -0.57
CA ILE A 299 18.24 -10.79 -1.27
C ILE A 299 19.63 -11.45 -1.30
N GLU A 300 20.03 -12.13 -0.23
CA GLU A 300 21.30 -12.87 -0.15
C GLU A 300 21.31 -14.18 -0.98
N GLY A 301 20.21 -14.52 -1.67
CA GLY A 301 20.09 -15.76 -2.46
C GLY A 301 19.84 -17.01 -1.59
N ARG A 302 19.39 -16.82 -0.34
CA ARG A 302 19.05 -17.89 0.61
C ARG A 302 17.54 -18.04 0.69
N ARG A 303 17.09 -19.12 1.34
CA ARG A 303 15.67 -19.29 1.67
C ARG A 303 15.21 -18.21 2.65
N GLY A 304 14.06 -17.58 2.38
CA GLY A 304 13.44 -16.53 3.20
C GLY A 304 12.97 -17.04 4.57
N GLN A 305 13.91 -17.25 5.49
CA GLN A 305 13.63 -17.69 6.85
C GLN A 305 14.01 -16.60 7.85
N PRO A 306 13.07 -16.16 8.72
CA PRO A 306 13.37 -15.16 9.73
C PRO A 306 14.51 -15.58 10.68
N ARG A 307 15.29 -14.60 11.12
CA ARG A 307 16.36 -14.76 12.11
C ARG A 307 15.88 -14.25 13.48
N PRO A 308 16.26 -14.91 14.60
CA PRO A 308 16.08 -14.32 15.91
C PRO A 308 16.77 -12.96 15.99
N ARG A 309 16.15 -12.03 16.72
CA ARG A 309 16.73 -10.73 17.07
C ARG A 309 16.98 -10.73 18.58
N PRO A 310 18.08 -10.15 19.09
CA PRO A 310 19.19 -9.49 18.37
C PRO A 310 20.12 -10.47 17.61
N PRO A 311 20.95 -9.98 16.65
CA PRO A 311 21.10 -8.58 16.23
C PRO A 311 19.96 -8.08 15.33
N TYR A 312 19.68 -6.78 15.36
CA TYR A 312 18.70 -6.14 14.47
C TYR A 312 19.32 -5.79 13.11
N PRO A 313 18.53 -5.69 12.03
CA PRO A 313 19.05 -5.34 10.70
C PRO A 313 19.80 -3.99 10.65
N ALA A 314 19.41 -3.05 11.51
CA ALA A 314 20.07 -1.75 11.61
C ALA A 314 21.54 -1.88 12.09
N GLU A 315 21.87 -2.93 12.84
CA GLU A 315 23.22 -3.22 13.33
C GLU A 315 23.94 -4.21 12.42
N SER A 316 23.28 -5.32 12.08
CA SER A 316 23.81 -6.38 11.23
C SER A 316 22.71 -6.97 10.35
N GLY A 317 22.60 -6.42 9.14
CA GLY A 317 21.62 -6.79 8.13
C GLY A 317 22.24 -7.51 6.93
N LEU A 318 22.05 -6.97 5.72
CA LEU A 318 22.53 -7.55 4.47
C LEU A 318 24.05 -7.77 4.51
N TRP A 319 24.46 -9.02 4.31
CA TRP A 319 25.85 -9.45 4.36
C TRP A 319 26.58 -9.06 5.66
N GLY A 320 25.83 -8.96 6.77
CA GLY A 320 26.34 -8.58 8.08
C GLY A 320 26.53 -7.08 8.29
N CYS A 321 26.18 -6.24 7.31
CA CYS A 321 26.36 -4.80 7.34
C CYS A 321 25.11 -4.06 7.84
N PRO A 322 25.24 -2.86 8.44
CA PRO A 322 24.10 -2.02 8.82
C PRO A 322 23.15 -1.79 7.64
N THR A 323 21.88 -2.12 7.84
CA THR A 323 20.88 -2.05 6.76
C THR A 323 19.65 -1.30 7.22
N LEU A 324 19.33 -0.22 6.51
CA LEU A 324 18.09 0.50 6.68
C LEU A 324 17.00 -0.15 5.84
N ILE A 325 15.98 -0.74 6.48
CA ILE A 325 14.83 -1.34 5.80
C ILE A 325 13.58 -0.52 6.11
N ASN A 326 12.97 0.05 5.07
CA ASN A 326 11.67 0.73 5.13
C ASN A 326 10.73 0.23 4.03
N ASN A 327 9.43 0.45 4.24
CA ASN A 327 8.37 0.10 3.29
C ASN A 327 8.22 1.18 2.20
N VAL A 328 7.63 0.82 1.05
CA VAL A 328 7.39 1.74 -0.10
C VAL A 328 6.71 3.03 0.32
N GLU A 329 5.55 2.97 0.98
CA GLU A 329 4.83 4.17 1.44
C GLU A 329 5.68 5.01 2.41
N THR A 330 6.56 4.38 3.20
CA THR A 330 7.47 5.12 4.09
C THR A 330 8.45 5.97 3.29
N PHE A 331 9.09 5.40 2.25
CA PHE A 331 9.96 6.17 1.36
C PHE A 331 9.19 7.23 0.58
N ALA A 332 7.97 6.91 0.13
CA ALA A 332 7.14 7.85 -0.59
C ALA A 332 6.67 9.04 0.27
N ASN A 333 6.73 8.98 1.60
CA ASN A 333 6.47 10.17 2.44
C ASN A 333 7.67 11.14 2.47
N ILE A 334 8.89 10.64 2.25
CA ILE A 334 10.12 11.40 2.50
C ILE A 334 10.22 12.66 1.62
N PRO A 335 9.99 12.62 0.28
CA PRO A 335 10.14 13.81 -0.54
C PRO A 335 9.23 14.97 -0.09
N ALA A 336 8.00 14.67 0.32
CA ALA A 336 7.06 15.69 0.82
C ALA A 336 7.47 16.23 2.18
N ILE A 337 7.96 15.38 3.10
CA ILE A 337 8.47 15.83 4.41
C ILE A 337 9.65 16.79 4.24
N ILE A 338 10.57 16.48 3.33
CA ILE A 338 11.74 17.34 3.06
C ILE A 338 11.31 18.65 2.37
N ARG A 339 10.31 18.60 1.49
CA ARG A 339 9.82 19.77 0.74
C ARG A 339 9.07 20.77 1.63
N GLU A 340 8.18 20.27 2.49
CA GLU A 340 7.25 21.09 3.28
C GLU A 340 7.73 21.29 4.73
N GLY A 341 8.69 20.50 5.19
CA GLY A 341 9.22 20.51 6.56
C GLY A 341 8.48 19.59 7.53
N SER A 342 9.13 19.30 8.65
CA SER A 342 8.60 18.40 9.69
C SER A 342 7.35 18.93 10.37
N ASP A 343 7.28 20.26 10.55
CA ASP A 343 6.19 20.91 11.28
C ASP A 343 4.88 20.81 10.47
N TRP A 344 4.96 20.95 9.14
CA TRP A 344 3.83 20.70 8.25
C TRP A 344 3.30 19.27 8.38
N PHE A 345 4.18 18.26 8.33
CA PHE A 345 3.76 16.86 8.40
C PHE A 345 3.21 16.49 9.78
N SER A 346 3.83 16.98 10.84
CA SER A 346 3.44 16.67 12.23
C SER A 346 2.15 17.39 12.69
N ALA A 347 1.73 18.43 11.97
CA ALA A 347 0.42 19.06 12.13
C ALA A 347 -0.74 18.21 11.58
N ILE A 348 -0.44 17.13 10.86
CA ILE A 348 -1.41 16.21 10.25
C ILE A 348 -1.52 14.96 11.12
N GLY A 349 -2.75 14.48 11.32
CA GLY A 349 -3.01 13.30 12.13
C GLY A 349 -3.14 13.65 13.62
N THR A 350 -2.75 12.72 14.49
CA THR A 350 -2.93 12.85 15.94
C THR A 350 -1.60 12.95 16.67
N GLU A 351 -1.61 13.04 18.00
CA GLU A 351 -0.37 13.12 18.79
C GLU A 351 0.48 11.85 18.65
N GLY A 352 -0.13 10.67 18.76
CA GLY A 352 0.57 9.37 18.67
C GLY A 352 0.79 8.86 17.24
N SER A 353 0.11 9.46 16.26
CA SER A 353 0.11 8.99 14.87
C SER A 353 0.08 10.17 13.89
N LYS A 354 1.26 10.59 13.42
CA LYS A 354 1.46 11.73 12.52
C LYS A 354 1.27 11.38 11.04
N GLY A 355 0.93 12.38 10.24
CA GLY A 355 0.79 12.29 8.79
C GLY A 355 -0.50 11.62 8.32
N THR A 356 -0.45 11.11 7.10
CA THR A 356 -1.52 10.36 6.44
C THR A 356 -1.17 8.88 6.36
N LYS A 357 -2.19 8.05 6.10
CA LYS A 357 -2.04 6.64 5.74
C LYS A 357 -2.86 6.34 4.50
N VAL A 358 -2.27 5.59 3.58
CA VAL A 358 -2.98 5.04 2.42
C VAL A 358 -3.66 3.73 2.81
N PHE A 359 -4.95 3.62 2.53
CA PHE A 359 -5.73 2.40 2.70
C PHE A 359 -6.19 1.86 1.34
N ALA A 360 -6.10 0.54 1.19
CA ALA A 360 -6.75 -0.20 0.11
C ALA A 360 -8.09 -0.70 0.63
N LEU A 361 -9.17 -0.03 0.21
CA LEU A 361 -10.53 -0.38 0.61
C LEU A 361 -11.10 -1.41 -0.37
N ALA A 362 -11.42 -2.60 0.14
CA ALA A 362 -11.84 -3.76 -0.63
C ALA A 362 -12.95 -4.54 0.11
N GLY A 363 -13.41 -5.63 -0.50
CA GLY A 363 -14.50 -6.45 0.02
C GLY A 363 -15.88 -5.93 -0.40
N LYS A 364 -16.88 -6.11 0.46
CA LYS A 364 -18.27 -5.72 0.18
C LYS A 364 -18.50 -4.26 0.54
N VAL A 365 -17.99 -3.37 -0.31
CA VAL A 365 -18.07 -1.91 -0.18
C VAL A 365 -18.35 -1.25 -1.52
N ARG A 366 -19.17 -0.19 -1.56
CA ARG A 366 -19.61 0.44 -2.82
C ARG A 366 -18.44 1.10 -3.57
N ASN A 367 -17.63 1.88 -2.85
CA ASN A 367 -16.52 2.63 -3.42
C ASN A 367 -15.19 1.97 -3.04
N SER A 368 -14.88 0.84 -3.67
CA SER A 368 -13.58 0.18 -3.50
C SER A 368 -12.47 0.97 -4.21
N GLY A 369 -11.29 1.09 -3.61
CA GLY A 369 -10.23 1.90 -4.17
C GLY A 369 -9.10 2.23 -3.20
N LEU A 370 -8.30 3.23 -3.58
CA LEU A 370 -7.27 3.80 -2.72
C LEU A 370 -7.81 5.05 -2.00
N VAL A 371 -7.57 5.09 -0.70
CA VAL A 371 -8.03 6.17 0.17
C VAL A 371 -6.84 6.63 0.99
N GLU A 372 -6.37 7.87 0.78
CA GLU A 372 -5.35 8.46 1.65
C GLU A 372 -5.98 9.46 2.61
N VAL A 373 -5.92 9.17 3.91
CA VAL A 373 -6.57 9.99 4.94
C VAL A 373 -5.60 10.35 6.07
N PRO A 374 -5.82 11.48 6.75
CA PRO A 374 -5.11 11.78 7.99
C PRO A 374 -5.28 10.67 9.03
N MET A 375 -4.21 10.35 9.74
CA MET A 375 -4.29 9.43 10.88
C MET A 375 -5.29 9.91 11.93
N GLY A 376 -5.98 9.00 12.60
CA GLY A 376 -7.00 9.32 13.61
C GLY A 376 -8.41 9.55 13.06
N LEU A 377 -8.61 9.54 11.74
CA LEU A 377 -9.96 9.55 11.18
C LEU A 377 -10.73 8.29 11.63
N PRO A 378 -12.01 8.40 12.04
CA PRO A 378 -12.79 7.22 12.46
C PRO A 378 -12.97 6.20 11.33
N LEU A 379 -12.99 4.90 11.68
CA LEU A 379 -13.31 3.83 10.74
C LEU A 379 -14.67 4.07 10.05
N ARG A 380 -15.65 4.63 10.77
CA ARG A 380 -16.97 4.98 10.25
C ARG A 380 -16.88 5.92 9.06
N THR A 381 -16.03 6.95 9.16
CA THR A 381 -15.84 7.89 8.05
C THR A 381 -15.22 7.20 6.84
N ILE A 382 -14.22 6.33 7.05
CA ILE A 382 -13.55 5.63 5.96
C ILE A 382 -14.48 4.62 5.29
N VAL A 383 -15.19 3.81 6.06
CA VAL A 383 -16.02 2.71 5.52
C VAL A 383 -17.37 3.22 5.03
N ASP A 384 -18.09 3.99 5.85
CA ASP A 384 -19.48 4.36 5.55
C ASP A 384 -19.56 5.62 4.66
N GLN A 385 -18.68 6.61 4.85
CA GLN A 385 -18.73 7.86 4.06
C GLN A 385 -17.88 7.76 2.80
N ILE A 386 -16.57 7.53 2.93
CA ILE A 386 -15.65 7.43 1.78
C ILE A 386 -15.98 6.18 0.96
N GLY A 387 -16.06 5.02 1.62
CA GLY A 387 -16.42 3.74 1.02
C GLY A 387 -17.88 3.62 0.58
N GLY A 388 -18.77 4.46 1.10
CA GLY A 388 -20.21 4.38 0.84
C GLY A 388 -20.90 3.20 1.53
N GLY A 389 -20.24 2.51 2.45
CA GLY A 389 -20.78 1.36 3.18
C GLY A 389 -20.98 0.12 2.31
N ALA A 390 -21.73 -0.85 2.85
CA ALA A 390 -22.08 -2.09 2.17
C ALA A 390 -22.93 -1.85 0.90
N PRO A 391 -22.94 -2.79 -0.06
CA PRO A 391 -23.80 -2.73 -1.23
C PRO A 391 -25.28 -2.56 -0.89
N GLU A 392 -26.07 -2.08 -1.84
CA GLU A 392 -27.50 -1.84 -1.65
C GLU A 392 -28.24 -3.10 -1.19
N GLY A 393 -29.11 -2.95 -0.18
CA GLY A 393 -29.81 -4.06 0.47
C GLY A 393 -28.99 -4.83 1.50
N SER A 394 -27.73 -4.43 1.74
CA SER A 394 -26.82 -5.04 2.70
C SER A 394 -26.42 -4.07 3.82
N THR A 395 -25.83 -4.59 4.89
CA THR A 395 -25.42 -3.87 6.08
C THR A 395 -24.00 -4.26 6.49
N THR A 396 -23.16 -3.27 6.79
CA THR A 396 -21.79 -3.54 7.19
C THR A 396 -21.74 -4.27 8.53
N LYS A 397 -21.14 -5.47 8.55
CA LYS A 397 -20.97 -6.30 9.75
C LYS A 397 -19.65 -6.02 10.44
N ALA A 398 -18.57 -5.98 9.67
CA ALA A 398 -17.23 -5.82 10.19
C ALA A 398 -16.27 -5.25 9.13
N VAL A 399 -15.13 -4.76 9.59
CA VAL A 399 -13.97 -4.49 8.73
C VAL A 399 -12.78 -5.27 9.28
N GLN A 400 -12.08 -5.98 8.40
CA GLN A 400 -10.79 -6.54 8.72
C GLN A 400 -9.72 -5.50 8.37
N THR A 401 -8.80 -5.26 9.30
CA THR A 401 -7.64 -4.39 9.07
C THR A 401 -6.38 -5.18 9.38
N GLY A 402 -5.27 -4.84 8.72
CA GLY A 402 -3.97 -5.43 9.03
C GLY A 402 -3.67 -6.76 8.36
N GLY A 403 -4.41 -7.10 7.31
CA GLY A 403 -4.16 -8.30 6.51
C GLY A 403 -4.40 -9.61 7.28
N PRO A 404 -3.77 -10.72 6.88
CA PRO A 404 -4.02 -12.04 7.45
C PRO A 404 -3.51 -12.17 8.90
N SER A 405 -2.70 -11.22 9.34
CA SER A 405 -2.15 -11.08 10.69
C SER A 405 -2.95 -10.10 11.57
N GLY A 406 -3.99 -9.49 11.01
CA GLY A 406 -4.81 -8.49 11.67
C GLY A 406 -6.03 -9.05 12.39
N GLY A 407 -7.05 -8.22 12.57
CA GLY A 407 -8.27 -8.59 13.29
C GLY A 407 -9.53 -8.03 12.63
N CYS A 408 -10.68 -8.62 12.98
CA CYS A 408 -11.99 -8.18 12.52
C CYS A 408 -12.62 -7.25 13.56
N ILE A 409 -12.98 -6.05 13.13
CA ILE A 409 -13.59 -5.02 13.98
C ILE A 409 -15.08 -4.92 13.62
N PRO A 410 -16.01 -5.14 14.56
CA PRO A 410 -17.44 -5.03 14.29
C PRO A 410 -17.87 -3.59 14.01
N SER A 411 -18.94 -3.41 13.23
CA SER A 411 -19.49 -2.09 12.85
C SER A 411 -19.89 -1.21 14.05
N GLY A 412 -20.26 -1.82 15.17
CA GLY A 412 -20.52 -1.11 16.43
C GLY A 412 -19.31 -0.38 17.04
N LEU A 413 -18.08 -0.67 16.57
CA LEU A 413 -16.85 -0.02 17.03
C LEU A 413 -16.23 0.92 15.99
N PHE A 414 -16.96 1.26 14.93
CA PHE A 414 -16.44 2.09 13.83
C PHE A 414 -16.16 3.55 14.22
N ASP A 415 -16.64 4.01 15.37
CA ASP A 415 -16.26 5.33 15.90
C ASP A 415 -14.82 5.36 16.42
N THR A 416 -14.13 4.22 16.45
CA THR A 416 -12.71 4.14 16.82
C THR A 416 -11.84 4.87 15.81
N PRO A 417 -10.94 5.77 16.25
CA PRO A 417 -9.99 6.44 15.37
C PRO A 417 -8.96 5.46 14.82
N VAL A 418 -8.59 5.63 13.55
CA VAL A 418 -7.56 4.79 12.92
C VAL A 418 -6.16 5.22 13.35
N GLU A 419 -5.68 4.60 14.41
CA GLU A 419 -4.35 4.79 15.01
C GLU A 419 -3.71 3.44 15.36
N TYR A 420 -2.37 3.38 15.43
CA TYR A 420 -1.68 2.12 15.74
C TYR A 420 -2.12 1.55 17.10
N GLU A 421 -2.20 2.40 18.12
CA GLU A 421 -2.52 2.01 19.49
C GLU A 421 -4.00 1.67 19.66
N ALA A 422 -4.90 2.46 19.04
CA ALA A 422 -6.34 2.23 19.08
C ALA A 422 -6.73 0.90 18.42
N LEU A 423 -6.21 0.62 17.21
CA LEU A 423 -6.47 -0.65 16.52
C LEU A 423 -5.93 -1.85 17.31
N LYS A 424 -4.75 -1.70 17.93
CA LYS A 424 -4.15 -2.73 18.78
C LYS A 424 -5.02 -3.08 19.99
N ALA A 425 -5.66 -2.08 20.62
CA ALA A 425 -6.58 -2.29 21.73
C ALA A 425 -7.85 -3.09 21.33
N LEU A 426 -8.25 -3.00 20.06
CA LEU A 426 -9.34 -3.81 19.49
C LEU A 426 -8.90 -5.23 19.12
N GLY A 427 -7.61 -5.58 19.24
CA GLY A 427 -7.09 -6.86 18.81
C GLY A 427 -6.86 -6.94 17.29
N SER A 428 -6.80 -5.79 16.62
CA SER A 428 -6.39 -5.66 15.23
C SER A 428 -5.05 -4.92 15.13
N ILE A 429 -4.56 -4.67 13.92
CA ILE A 429 -3.38 -3.85 13.65
C ILE A 429 -3.62 -2.98 12.41
N MET A 430 -2.79 -1.95 12.25
CA MET A 430 -2.77 -1.14 11.03
C MET A 430 -2.34 -1.99 9.80
N GLY A 431 -1.30 -2.80 9.98
CA GLY A 431 -0.65 -3.55 8.89
C GLY A 431 -0.26 -2.66 7.72
N SER A 432 -0.22 -3.24 6.52
CA SER A 432 0.07 -2.50 5.28
C SER A 432 -0.97 -1.44 4.92
N GLY A 433 -2.19 -1.50 5.50
CA GLY A 433 -3.31 -0.59 5.19
C GLY A 433 -4.43 -1.24 4.36
N GLY A 434 -4.41 -2.56 4.14
CA GLY A 434 -5.56 -3.27 3.60
C GLY A 434 -6.77 -3.20 4.56
N MET A 435 -7.94 -2.86 4.02
CA MET A 435 -9.22 -2.85 4.71
C MET A 435 -10.26 -3.67 3.94
N ILE A 436 -10.62 -4.85 4.46
CA ILE A 436 -11.61 -5.72 3.84
C ILE A 436 -12.94 -5.57 4.59
N VAL A 437 -13.91 -4.94 3.93
CA VAL A 437 -15.27 -4.74 4.45
C VAL A 437 -16.10 -6.01 4.24
N MET A 438 -16.80 -6.41 5.30
CA MET A 438 -17.69 -7.58 5.35
C MET A 438 -19.11 -7.13 5.67
N ASP A 439 -20.10 -7.82 5.12
CA ASP A 439 -21.51 -7.58 5.39
C ASP A 439 -22.16 -8.66 6.27
N GLN A 440 -23.46 -8.55 6.54
CA GLN A 440 -24.18 -9.46 7.44
C GLN A 440 -24.11 -10.94 7.02
N ASP A 441 -23.91 -11.22 5.74
CA ASP A 441 -23.94 -12.56 5.18
C ASP A 441 -22.56 -13.25 5.26
N ASP A 442 -21.51 -12.51 5.61
CA ASP A 442 -20.17 -13.06 5.77
C ASP A 442 -20.03 -13.86 7.08
N ASP A 443 -19.56 -15.10 6.98
CA ASP A 443 -19.33 -16.01 8.10
C ASP A 443 -18.00 -15.72 8.81
N MET A 444 -18.05 -15.29 10.09
CA MET A 444 -16.84 -14.91 10.82
C MET A 444 -15.94 -16.11 11.18
N VAL A 445 -16.51 -17.31 11.32
CA VAL A 445 -15.72 -18.55 11.51
C VAL A 445 -15.01 -18.91 10.20
N GLY A 446 -15.72 -18.78 9.07
CA GLY A 446 -15.18 -18.96 7.73
C GLY A 446 -14.04 -17.99 7.43
N ILE A 447 -14.21 -16.72 7.79
CA ILE A 447 -13.17 -15.67 7.66
C ILE A 447 -11.93 -16.01 8.51
N ALA A 448 -12.12 -16.39 9.77
CA ALA A 448 -11.01 -16.79 10.64
C ALA A 448 -10.26 -18.02 10.08
N ARG A 449 -11.00 -19.00 9.56
CA ARG A 449 -10.43 -20.19 8.91
C ARG A 449 -9.66 -19.85 7.65
N PHE A 450 -10.17 -18.93 6.82
CA PHE A 450 -9.50 -18.47 5.59
C PHE A 450 -8.14 -17.85 5.91
N PHE A 451 -8.07 -16.89 6.85
CA PHE A 451 -6.80 -16.27 7.22
C PHE A 451 -5.86 -17.23 7.96
N MET A 452 -6.39 -18.17 8.75
CA MET A 452 -5.57 -19.22 9.36
C MET A 452 -4.96 -20.14 8.30
N LYS A 453 -5.72 -20.50 7.25
CA LYS A 453 -5.20 -21.27 6.11
C LYS A 453 -4.06 -20.52 5.42
N PHE A 454 -4.22 -19.23 5.17
CA PHE A 454 -3.17 -18.40 4.59
C PHE A 454 -1.91 -18.42 5.46
N CYS A 455 -2.02 -18.14 6.76
CA CYS A 455 -0.87 -18.16 7.68
C CYS A 455 -0.23 -19.56 7.79
N MET A 456 -1.01 -20.62 7.64
CA MET A 456 -0.52 -22.01 7.61
C MET A 456 0.32 -22.27 6.35
N ASP A 457 -0.18 -21.88 5.18
CA ASP A 457 0.51 -22.08 3.89
C ASP A 457 1.78 -21.23 3.78
N GLU A 458 1.74 -20.01 4.35
CA GLU A 458 2.86 -19.06 4.31
C GLU A 458 3.90 -19.25 5.42
N SER A 459 3.76 -20.30 6.23
CA SER A 459 4.73 -20.61 7.28
C SER A 459 6.09 -20.99 6.67
N CYS A 460 7.16 -20.30 7.07
CA CYS A 460 8.53 -20.68 6.68
C CYS A 460 9.00 -22.04 7.23
N GLY A 461 8.21 -22.65 8.13
CA GLY A 461 8.46 -23.97 8.71
C GLY A 461 9.51 -24.04 9.82
N LYS A 462 10.05 -22.90 10.28
CA LYS A 462 11.18 -22.86 11.22
C LYS A 462 10.82 -23.19 12.66
N CYS A 463 9.85 -22.49 13.26
CA CYS A 463 9.44 -22.73 14.66
C CYS A 463 8.23 -23.67 14.73
N VAL A 464 8.26 -24.61 15.69
CA VAL A 464 7.19 -25.59 15.89
C VAL A 464 5.83 -24.96 16.20
N PRO A 465 5.73 -23.93 17.07
CA PRO A 465 4.45 -23.29 17.36
C PRO A 465 3.75 -22.75 16.12
N CYS A 466 4.48 -22.08 15.22
CA CYS A 466 3.89 -21.62 13.96
C CYS A 466 3.61 -22.80 13.02
N ARG A 467 4.62 -23.62 12.68
CA ARG A 467 4.48 -24.68 11.64
C ARG A 467 3.40 -25.70 11.96
N ALA A 468 3.32 -26.16 13.22
CA ALA A 468 2.37 -27.18 13.62
C ALA A 468 1.11 -26.58 14.25
N GLY A 469 1.24 -25.48 14.99
CA GLY A 469 0.11 -24.85 15.67
C GLY A 469 -0.91 -24.27 14.70
N THR A 470 -0.49 -23.60 13.62
CA THR A 470 -1.44 -23.08 12.61
C THR A 470 -2.21 -24.20 11.90
N VAL A 471 -1.58 -25.35 11.65
CA VAL A 471 -2.24 -26.55 11.11
C VAL A 471 -3.33 -27.04 12.06
N GLN A 472 -3.03 -27.09 13.37
CA GLN A 472 -4.03 -27.53 14.35
C GLN A 472 -5.15 -26.51 14.50
N LEU A 473 -4.85 -25.21 14.57
CA LEU A 473 -5.85 -24.13 14.59
C LEU A 473 -6.77 -24.22 13.37
N TYR A 474 -6.21 -24.39 12.17
CA TYR A 474 -7.00 -24.57 10.94
C TYR A 474 -7.94 -25.78 11.03
N ARG A 475 -7.46 -26.93 11.51
CA ARG A 475 -8.28 -28.14 11.67
C ARG A 475 -9.38 -27.99 12.71
N MET A 476 -9.14 -27.23 13.78
CA MET A 476 -10.14 -26.91 14.79
C MET A 476 -11.23 -26.01 14.19
N LEU A 477 -10.84 -24.96 13.48
CA LEU A 477 -11.76 -24.06 12.77
C LEU A 477 -12.59 -24.79 11.71
N ASP A 478 -11.98 -25.70 10.93
CA ASP A 478 -12.68 -26.54 9.95
C ASP A 478 -13.73 -27.46 10.62
N ARG A 479 -13.45 -28.02 11.81
CA ARG A 479 -14.45 -28.77 12.57
C ARG A 479 -15.61 -27.89 13.06
N ILE A 480 -15.31 -26.69 13.54
CA ILE A 480 -16.32 -25.73 14.01
C ILE A 480 -17.18 -25.28 12.83
N GLU A 481 -16.59 -24.93 11.70
CA GLU A 481 -17.31 -24.52 10.49
C GLU A 481 -18.26 -25.63 9.99
N ARG A 482 -17.86 -26.90 10.06
CA ARG A 482 -18.68 -28.06 9.67
C ARG A 482 -19.76 -28.46 10.67
N GLY A 483 -19.80 -27.84 11.84
CA GLY A 483 -20.77 -28.18 12.88
C GLY A 483 -20.52 -29.51 13.60
N VAL A 484 -19.26 -29.95 13.67
CA VAL A 484 -18.88 -31.25 14.27
C VAL A 484 -17.93 -31.12 15.47
N ALA A 485 -17.65 -29.89 15.90
CA ALA A 485 -16.77 -29.61 17.03
C ALA A 485 -17.48 -29.85 18.38
N PRO A 486 -16.84 -30.49 19.36
CA PRO A 486 -17.42 -30.68 20.69
C PRO A 486 -17.48 -29.37 21.48
N ALA A 487 -18.33 -29.30 22.52
CA ALA A 487 -18.49 -28.11 23.37
C ALA A 487 -17.16 -27.57 23.96
N GLY A 488 -16.20 -28.44 24.28
CA GLY A 488 -14.89 -28.07 24.82
C GLY A 488 -13.87 -27.54 23.79
N GLU A 489 -14.22 -27.48 22.50
CA GLU A 489 -13.29 -27.11 21.42
C GLU A 489 -12.82 -25.66 21.52
N LEU A 490 -13.70 -24.73 21.93
CA LEU A 490 -13.36 -23.29 21.98
C LEU A 490 -12.27 -22.97 22.99
N GLY A 491 -12.33 -23.56 24.20
CA GLY A 491 -11.27 -23.35 25.20
C GLY A 491 -9.92 -23.90 24.75
N ARG A 492 -9.91 -25.01 24.00
CA ARG A 492 -8.68 -25.55 23.39
C ARG A 492 -8.17 -24.64 22.27
N LEU A 493 -9.08 -24.07 21.49
CA LEU A 493 -8.75 -23.15 20.39
C LEU A 493 -8.05 -21.90 20.94
N GLU A 494 -8.61 -21.30 22.00
CA GLU A 494 -8.04 -20.14 22.69
C GLU A 494 -6.66 -20.45 23.28
N ALA A 495 -6.52 -21.57 24.01
CA ALA A 495 -5.24 -21.97 24.59
C ALA A 495 -4.15 -22.19 23.52
N LEU A 496 -4.51 -22.77 22.37
CA LEU A 496 -3.57 -22.95 21.27
C LEU A 496 -3.23 -21.62 20.59
N CYS A 497 -4.20 -20.71 20.42
CA CYS A 497 -3.95 -19.36 19.92
C CYS A 497 -2.90 -18.64 20.78
N ASP A 498 -3.04 -18.70 22.11
CA ASP A 498 -2.08 -18.09 23.03
C ASP A 498 -0.68 -18.71 22.92
N LEU A 499 -0.59 -20.05 22.83
CA LEU A 499 0.69 -20.74 22.63
C LEU A 499 1.37 -20.28 21.32
N VAL A 500 0.63 -20.27 20.21
CA VAL A 500 1.17 -19.86 18.90
C VAL A 500 1.62 -18.41 18.94
N LYS A 501 0.83 -17.52 19.55
CA LYS A 501 1.11 -16.09 19.67
C LYS A 501 2.38 -15.80 20.46
N HIS A 502 2.57 -16.47 21.60
CA HIS A 502 3.67 -16.17 22.50
C HIS A 502 4.95 -16.98 22.23
N ALA A 503 4.85 -18.18 21.65
CA ALA A 503 6.00 -19.05 21.41
C ALA A 503 6.54 -18.97 19.96
N SER A 504 5.93 -18.17 19.08
CA SER A 504 6.42 -17.98 17.71
C SER A 504 7.60 -17.01 17.61
N LEU A 505 8.54 -17.33 16.72
CA LEU A 505 9.81 -16.60 16.56
C LEU A 505 9.66 -15.24 15.87
N CYS A 506 8.72 -15.12 14.92
CA CYS A 506 8.57 -13.92 14.08
C CYS A 506 7.14 -13.41 14.08
N GLY A 507 6.95 -12.20 13.52
CA GLY A 507 5.68 -11.50 13.50
C GLY A 507 4.53 -12.30 12.87
N LEU A 508 4.79 -13.07 11.79
CA LEU A 508 3.77 -13.91 11.16
C LEU A 508 3.17 -14.91 12.17
N GLY A 509 4.01 -15.71 12.85
CA GLY A 509 3.51 -16.68 13.81
C GLY A 509 2.89 -16.04 15.05
N GLN A 510 3.42 -14.89 15.50
CA GLN A 510 2.88 -14.15 16.65
C GLN A 510 1.50 -13.55 16.35
N ALA A 511 1.26 -13.15 15.10
CA ALA A 511 0.04 -12.47 14.69
C ALA A 511 -0.99 -13.37 13.99
N ALA A 512 -0.60 -14.56 13.51
CA ALA A 512 -1.50 -15.54 12.89
C ALA A 512 -2.76 -15.87 13.72
N PRO A 513 -2.72 -15.89 15.07
CA PRO A 513 -3.93 -16.11 15.87
C PRO A 513 -4.90 -14.91 15.94
N ASN A 514 -4.50 -13.70 15.53
CA ASN A 514 -5.30 -12.49 15.72
C ASN A 514 -6.68 -12.52 15.02
N PRO A 515 -6.84 -13.03 13.78
CA PRO A 515 -8.17 -13.15 13.17
C PRO A 515 -9.09 -14.07 13.97
N VAL A 516 -8.55 -15.15 14.55
CA VAL A 516 -9.31 -16.09 15.40
C VAL A 516 -9.68 -15.43 16.72
N LEU A 517 -8.71 -14.82 17.40
CA LEU A 517 -8.93 -14.16 18.70
C LEU A 517 -9.92 -12.99 18.60
N SER A 518 -9.82 -12.17 17.56
CA SER A 518 -10.74 -11.04 17.34
C SER A 518 -12.15 -11.50 17.02
N THR A 519 -12.32 -12.51 16.16
CA THR A 519 -13.65 -13.05 15.84
C THR A 519 -14.26 -13.82 17.02
N LEU A 520 -13.48 -14.55 17.82
CA LEU A 520 -13.95 -15.12 19.09
C LEU A 520 -14.38 -14.04 20.08
N ARG A 521 -13.68 -12.90 20.12
CA ARG A 521 -14.03 -11.78 21.03
C ARG A 521 -15.35 -11.13 20.66
N PHE A 522 -15.59 -10.86 19.38
CA PHE A 522 -16.73 -10.05 18.93
C PHE A 522 -17.91 -10.85 18.35
N PHE A 523 -17.65 -12.07 17.85
CA PHE A 523 -18.62 -12.90 17.14
C PHE A 523 -18.71 -14.32 17.73
N ARG A 524 -18.46 -14.46 19.04
CA ARG A 524 -18.48 -15.74 19.76
C ARG A 524 -19.73 -16.58 19.49
N HIS A 525 -20.89 -15.94 19.41
CA HIS A 525 -22.17 -16.60 19.15
C HIS A 525 -22.18 -17.40 17.82
N GLU A 526 -21.44 -16.95 16.79
CA GLU A 526 -21.32 -17.68 15.51
C GLU A 526 -20.52 -18.98 15.68
N TYR A 527 -19.55 -19.00 16.59
CA TYR A 527 -18.80 -20.20 16.95
C TYR A 527 -19.67 -21.17 17.77
N GLU A 528 -20.35 -20.65 18.80
CA GLU A 528 -21.15 -21.46 19.73
C GLU A 528 -22.33 -22.12 19.04
N SER A 529 -22.99 -21.44 18.10
CA SER A 529 -24.10 -21.99 17.31
C SER A 529 -23.74 -23.22 16.46
N ARG A 530 -22.45 -23.50 16.27
CA ARG A 530 -21.94 -24.62 15.46
C ARG A 530 -21.30 -25.72 16.30
N LEU A 531 -21.35 -25.63 17.62
CA LEU A 531 -20.86 -26.70 18.48
C LEU A 531 -21.91 -27.80 18.59
N VAL A 532 -21.45 -29.05 18.68
CA VAL A 532 -22.32 -30.19 18.95
C VAL A 532 -22.82 -30.07 20.40
N SER A 533 -24.14 -30.09 20.56
CA SER A 533 -24.77 -30.08 21.88
C SER A 533 -24.33 -31.31 22.68
N PRO A 534 -24.06 -31.20 24.00
CA PRO A 534 -23.70 -32.34 24.84
C PRO A 534 -24.78 -33.43 24.83
N ASP A 535 -26.03 -33.01 24.68
CA ASP A 535 -27.20 -33.88 24.53
C ASP A 535 -27.43 -34.09 23.03
N GLY A 536 -26.90 -35.20 22.49
CA GLY A 536 -26.99 -35.51 21.07
C GLY A 536 -28.42 -35.71 20.61
N ASP A 537 -29.04 -34.66 20.07
CA ASP A 537 -30.22 -34.78 19.22
C ASP A 537 -30.06 -33.97 17.94
N GLY A 538 -30.08 -34.69 16.82
CA GLY A 538 -29.80 -34.21 15.47
C GLY A 538 -30.91 -33.37 14.86
N ALA A 539 -31.20 -32.20 15.43
CA ALA A 539 -32.05 -31.20 14.79
C ALA A 539 -31.19 -30.07 14.20
N ARG A 540 -30.69 -30.28 12.97
CA ARG A 540 -30.05 -29.21 12.19
C ARG A 540 -31.13 -28.18 11.77
N ALA A 541 -30.99 -26.95 12.22
CA ALA A 541 -31.61 -25.81 11.55
C ALA A 541 -30.97 -25.62 10.16
N PRO A 542 -31.74 -25.29 9.11
CA PRO A 542 -31.19 -25.11 7.78
C PRO A 542 -30.30 -23.87 7.73
N THR A 543 -29.10 -24.02 7.17
CA THR A 543 -28.23 -22.92 6.74
C THR A 543 -29.01 -21.97 5.82
N PRO A 544 -29.05 -20.65 6.09
CA PRO A 544 -29.47 -19.68 5.08
C PRO A 544 -28.48 -19.73 3.92
N ARG A 545 -29.01 -19.70 2.70
CA ARG A 545 -28.24 -19.73 1.44
C ARG A 545 -27.57 -18.40 1.16
#